data_AF-A0AAN8FZP0-F1
#
_entry.id   AF-A0AAN8FZP0-F1
#
_cell.length_a   1.000
_cell.length_b   1.000
_cell.length_c   1.000
_cell.angle_alpha   90.00
_cell.angle_beta   90.00
_cell.angle_gamma   90.00
#
_symmetry.space_group_name_H-M   'P 1'
#
loop_
_entity.id
_entity.type
_entity.pdbx_description
1 polymer ?
#
loop_
_entity_poly.entity_id
_entity_poly.type
_entity_poly.pdbx_seq_one_letter_code
_entity_poly.pdbx_strand_id
1 'polypeptide(L)'
;MDKKSNDDIPSKEDVKTAREPRRAQPAPLEGEIRLQLRKKKHHRFRKYYAVLTKGFLSLFTNSQDQHYKYQIDLAKVRGYCDEYASVGLSHG
;
A
#
# COMPACT_ATOMS: atom_id res chain seq x y z
N MET A 1 -67.65 -17.88 -20.80
CA MET A 1 -67.59 -17.64 -19.34
C MET A 1 -66.29 -18.21 -18.82
N ASP A 2 -65.35 -17.28 -18.68
CA ASP A 2 -64.30 -17.16 -17.66
C ASP A 2 -63.94 -18.37 -16.79
N LYS A 3 -62.67 -18.78 -16.83
CA LYS A 3 -61.79 -18.64 -15.64
C LYS A 3 -60.30 -18.85 -15.96
N LYS A 4 -59.54 -17.94 -15.38
CA LYS A 4 -58.11 -17.65 -15.41
C LYS A 4 -57.43 -18.34 -14.21
N SER A 5 -56.23 -18.88 -14.37
CA SER A 5 -55.25 -19.09 -13.27
C SER A 5 -53.96 -19.67 -13.86
N ASN A 6 -52.97 -18.84 -14.14
CA ASN A 6 -51.90 -18.36 -13.23
C ASN A 6 -50.67 -19.29 -13.30
N ASP A 7 -49.71 -18.87 -14.12
CA ASP A 7 -48.29 -19.19 -14.00
C ASP A 7 -47.80 -18.83 -12.60
N ASP A 8 -47.48 -19.83 -11.78
CA ASP A 8 -46.73 -19.65 -10.54
C ASP A 8 -45.45 -20.48 -10.65
N ILE A 9 -44.47 -19.92 -11.33
CA ILE A 9 -43.08 -20.37 -11.30
C ILE A 9 -42.49 -19.73 -10.05
N PRO A 10 -42.23 -20.47 -8.94
CA PRO A 10 -41.40 -19.93 -7.90
C PRO A 10 -39.96 -19.96 -8.41
N SER A 11 -39.55 -18.87 -9.06
CA SER A 11 -38.14 -18.51 -9.26
C SER A 11 -37.49 -18.39 -7.89
N LYS A 12 -36.92 -19.50 -7.42
CA LYS A 12 -35.93 -19.46 -6.34
C LYS A 12 -34.66 -18.89 -6.98
N GLU A 13 -34.56 -17.57 -6.97
CA GLU A 13 -33.31 -16.89 -7.24
C GLU A 13 -32.30 -17.38 -6.21
N ASP A 14 -31.42 -18.29 -6.66
CA ASP A 14 -30.29 -18.77 -5.90
C ASP A 14 -29.47 -17.58 -5.41
N VAL A 15 -29.46 -17.49 -4.07
CA VAL A 15 -28.67 -16.63 -3.20
C VAL A 15 -27.38 -16.18 -3.89
N LYS A 16 -27.35 -14.91 -4.31
CA LYS A 16 -26.10 -14.21 -4.61
C LYS A 16 -25.30 -14.14 -3.31
N THR A 17 -24.43 -15.13 -3.09
CA THR A 17 -23.37 -15.08 -2.08
C THR A 17 -22.66 -13.74 -2.25
N ALA A 18 -22.90 -12.82 -1.30
CA ALA A 18 -22.20 -11.56 -1.23
C ALA A 18 -20.71 -11.88 -1.17
N ARG A 19 -20.01 -11.63 -2.28
CA ARG A 19 -18.55 -11.74 -2.35
C ARG A 19 -18.02 -10.82 -1.26
N GLU A 20 -17.35 -11.39 -0.25
CA GLU A 20 -16.53 -10.61 0.67
C GLU A 20 -15.72 -9.58 -0.12
N PRO A 21 -15.66 -8.31 0.32
CA PRO A 21 -14.82 -7.34 -0.34
C PRO A 21 -13.39 -7.86 -0.25
N ARG A 22 -12.85 -8.32 -1.38
CA ARG A 22 -11.43 -8.67 -1.53
C ARG A 22 -10.67 -7.50 -0.91
N ARG A 23 -9.99 -7.73 0.22
CA ARG A 23 -9.01 -6.78 0.76
C ARG A 23 -8.13 -6.37 -0.42
N ALA A 24 -8.29 -5.13 -0.87
CA ALA A 24 -7.49 -4.60 -1.97
C ALA A 24 -6.03 -4.84 -1.59
N GLN A 25 -5.30 -5.59 -2.42
CA GLN A 25 -3.87 -5.74 -2.18
C GLN A 25 -3.31 -4.32 -2.16
N PRO A 26 -2.55 -3.94 -1.12
CA PRO A 26 -1.99 -2.61 -1.05
C PRO A 26 -1.16 -2.39 -2.32
N ALA A 27 -1.44 -1.29 -3.02
CA ALA A 27 -0.68 -0.93 -4.20
C ALA A 27 0.81 -0.86 -3.84
N PRO A 28 1.72 -1.33 -4.71
CA PRO A 28 3.15 -1.17 -4.48
C PRO A 28 3.45 0.32 -4.34
N LEU A 29 4.14 0.68 -3.26
CA LEU A 29 4.54 2.07 -3.01
C LEU A 29 5.90 2.31 -3.67
N GLU A 30 5.92 3.11 -4.71
CA GLU A 30 7.12 3.45 -5.46
C GLU A 30 7.11 4.91 -5.90
N GLY A 31 8.29 5.49 -6.13
CA GLY A 31 8.38 6.89 -6.57
C GLY A 31 9.77 7.49 -6.44
N GLU A 32 9.89 8.73 -6.91
CA GLU A 32 11.14 9.47 -6.83
C GLU A 32 11.32 10.13 -5.45
N ILE A 33 12.49 9.93 -4.85
CA ILE A 33 12.85 10.53 -3.55
C ILE A 33 14.18 11.26 -3.63
N ARG A 34 14.38 12.24 -2.74
CA ARG A 34 15.67 12.94 -2.57
C ARG A 34 16.24 12.64 -1.19
N LEU A 35 17.41 12.03 -1.14
CA LEU A 35 18.08 11.68 0.10
C LEU A 35 19.25 12.62 0.37
N GLN A 36 19.34 13.09 1.61
CA GLN A 36 20.48 13.87 2.10
C GLN A 36 21.62 12.94 2.49
N LEU A 37 22.78 13.12 1.87
CA LEU A 37 23.97 12.32 2.20
C LEU A 37 24.68 12.93 3.42
N ARG A 38 24.76 12.18 4.52
CA ARG A 38 25.37 12.64 5.79
C ARG A 38 26.91 12.82 5.72
N LYS A 39 27.60 12.22 4.74
CA LYS A 39 29.06 11.99 4.79
C LYS A 39 29.96 12.95 3.98
N LYS A 40 29.55 14.19 3.69
CA LYS A 40 30.50 15.16 3.10
C LYS A 40 30.38 16.52 3.76
N LYS A 41 31.54 17.21 3.84
CA LYS A 41 31.73 18.62 4.24
C LYS A 41 30.69 19.59 3.65
N HIS A 42 30.04 19.19 2.56
CA HIS A 42 28.83 19.81 2.03
C HIS A 42 27.66 18.82 2.01
N HIS A 43 26.53 19.22 2.60
CA HIS A 43 25.27 18.51 2.46
C HIS A 43 24.90 18.44 0.97
N ARG A 44 24.87 17.23 0.41
CA ARG A 44 24.39 16.99 -0.95
C ARG A 44 23.15 16.14 -0.90
N PHE A 45 22.11 16.60 -1.59
CA PHE A 45 20.94 15.81 -1.87
C PHE A 45 21.18 15.00 -3.14
N ARG A 46 20.71 13.76 -3.16
CA ARG A 46 20.76 12.91 -4.34
C ARG A 46 19.39 12.32 -4.61
N LYS A 47 18.97 12.37 -5.87
CA LYS A 47 17.71 11.81 -6.35
C LYS A 47 17.88 10.30 -6.57
N TYR A 48 16.86 9.54 -6.19
CA TYR A 48 16.75 8.09 -6.40
C TYR A 48 15.31 7.75 -6.76
N TYR A 49 15.12 6.64 -7.46
CA TYR A 49 13.82 5.99 -7.56
C TYR A 49 13.73 4.92 -6.48
N ALA A 50 12.68 4.96 -5.67
CA ALA A 50 12.51 4.10 -4.51
C ALA A 50 11.35 3.14 -4.74
N VAL A 51 11.55 1.88 -4.40
CA VAL A 51 10.51 0.84 -4.45
C VAL A 51 10.41 0.20 -3.07
N LEU A 52 9.23 0.32 -2.45
CA LEU A 52 8.92 -0.32 -1.19
C LEU A 52 8.38 -1.73 -1.46
N THR A 53 9.16 -2.72 -1.04
CA THR A 53 8.77 -4.12 -1.05
C THR A 53 8.61 -4.62 0.38
N LYS A 54 8.10 -5.85 0.56
CA LYS A 54 7.78 -6.40 1.89
C LYS A 54 9.02 -6.44 2.80
N GLY A 55 9.18 -5.43 3.65
CA GLY A 55 10.28 -5.28 4.60
C GLY A 55 11.53 -4.58 4.07
N PHE A 56 11.57 -4.20 2.79
CA PHE A 56 12.75 -3.59 2.19
C PHE A 56 12.42 -2.34 1.38
N LEU A 57 13.28 -1.32 1.48
CA LEU A 57 13.29 -0.16 0.61
C LEU A 57 14.48 -0.26 -0.35
N SER A 58 14.20 -0.47 -1.63
CA SER A 58 15.20 -0.55 -2.69
C SER A 58 15.35 0.81 -3.37
N LEU A 59 16.59 1.28 -3.54
CA LEU A 59 16.93 2.56 -4.15
C LEU A 59 17.69 2.36 -5.45
N PHE A 60 17.11 2.82 -6.54
CA PHE A 60 17.64 2.78 -7.89
C PHE A 60 18.15 4.15 -8.29
N THR A 61 19.18 4.21 -9.15
CA THR A 61 19.71 5.52 -9.59
C THR A 61 18.71 6.21 -10.53
N ASN A 62 17.98 5.44 -11.31
CA ASN A 62 16.85 5.86 -12.13
C ASN A 62 15.76 4.77 -12.17
N SER A 63 14.57 5.09 -12.67
CA SER A 63 13.43 4.14 -12.78
C SER A 63 13.65 3.01 -13.79
N GLN A 64 14.63 3.15 -14.70
CA GLN A 64 14.94 2.15 -15.73
C GLN A 64 15.97 1.12 -15.28
N ASP A 65 16.61 1.31 -14.13
CA ASP A 65 17.66 0.41 -13.65
C ASP A 65 17.08 -0.94 -13.22
N GLN A 66 17.68 -2.03 -13.68
CA GLN A 66 17.28 -3.39 -13.28
C GLN A 66 17.80 -3.78 -11.89
N HIS A 67 18.88 -3.15 -11.44
CA HIS A 67 19.54 -3.46 -10.18
C HIS A 67 19.47 -2.26 -9.22
N TYR A 68 19.13 -2.54 -7.97
CA TYR A 68 19.15 -1.51 -6.93
C TYR A 68 20.59 -1.15 -6.59
N LYS A 69 20.82 0.14 -6.30
CA LYS A 69 22.10 0.64 -5.81
C LYS A 69 22.26 0.42 -4.31
N TYR A 70 21.16 0.59 -3.57
CA TYR A 70 21.09 0.36 -2.14
C TYR A 70 19.81 -0.37 -1.80
N GLN A 71 19.87 -1.24 -0.80
CA GLN A 71 18.70 -1.88 -0.22
C GLN A 71 18.73 -1.67 1.29
N ILE A 72 17.63 -1.19 1.83
CA ILE A 72 17.49 -0.89 3.26
C ILE A 72 16.48 -1.88 3.83
N ASP A 73 16.92 -2.65 4.81
CA ASP A 73 16.08 -3.52 5.62
C ASP A 73 15.34 -2.67 6.66
N LEU A 74 14.01 -2.57 6.50
CA LEU A 74 13.18 -1.72 7.35
C LEU A 74 13.10 -2.23 8.78
N ALA A 75 13.31 -3.52 9.03
CA ALA A 75 13.37 -4.06 10.39
C ALA A 75 14.59 -3.53 11.17
N LYS A 76 15.65 -3.13 10.46
CA LYS A 76 16.86 -2.52 11.04
C LYS A 76 16.75 -1.00 11.16
N VAL A 77 15.77 -0.38 10.50
CA VAL A 77 15.47 1.05 10.65
C VAL A 77 14.64 1.24 11.92
N ARG A 78 15.27 1.02 13.06
CA ARG A 78 14.67 1.30 14.37
C ARG A 78 14.96 2.75 14.70
N GLY A 79 13.95 3.62 14.83
CA GLY A 79 14.25 5.03 15.10
C GLY A 79 13.16 6.03 15.45
N TYR A 80 11.95 6.02 14.88
CA TYR A 80 11.07 7.19 15.07
C TYR A 80 9.55 6.94 15.09
N CYS A 81 9.06 5.70 15.10
CA CYS A 81 7.61 5.45 15.10
C CYS A 81 6.97 5.38 16.50
N ASP A 82 7.74 5.41 17.59
CA ASP A 82 7.17 5.45 18.95
C ASP A 82 6.89 6.88 19.45
N GLU A 83 7.43 7.92 18.82
CA GLU A 83 7.33 9.31 19.33
C GLU A 83 6.09 10.08 18.82
N TYR A 84 5.36 9.56 17.84
CA TYR A 84 4.16 10.21 17.27
C TYR A 84 2.84 9.46 17.52
N ALA A 85 2.88 8.31 18.21
CA ALA A 85 1.67 7.56 18.54
C ALA A 85 0.91 8.11 19.77
N SER A 86 1.45 9.10 20.48
CA SER A 86 0.90 9.60 21.75
C SER A 86 0.27 10.99 21.71
N VAL A 87 0.10 11.63 20.54
CA VAL A 87 -0.52 12.96 20.45
C VAL A 87 -1.97 12.85 19.96
N GLY A 88 -2.92 12.76 20.91
CA GLY A 88 -4.25 13.34 20.72
C GLY A 88 -5.44 12.40 20.45
N LEU A 89 -5.73 11.48 21.37
CA LEU A 89 -7.12 11.04 21.62
C LEU A 89 -7.48 11.31 23.08
N SER A 90 -7.80 12.56 23.38
CA SER A 90 -8.58 12.91 24.58
C SER A 90 -9.76 13.78 24.14
N HIS A 91 -10.91 13.13 23.92
CA HIS A 91 -12.21 13.79 24.04
C HIS A 91 -12.56 13.81 25.53
N GLY A 92 -12.72 15.00 26.09
CA GLY A 92 -13.31 15.27 27.39
C GLY A 92 -14.26 16.44 27.23
#